data_AF-A0AAQ4CZ14-F1
#
_entry.id   AF-A0AAQ4CZ14-F1
#
_cell.length_a   1.000
_cell.length_b   1.000
_cell.length_c   1.000
_cell.angle_alpha   90.00
_cell.angle_beta   90.00
_cell.angle_gamma   90.00
#
_symmetry.space_group_name_H-M   'P 1'
#
loop_
_entity.id
_entity.type
_entity.pdbx_description
1 polymer ?
#
loop_
_entity_poly.entity_id
_entity_poly.type
_entity_poly.pdbx_seq_one_letter_code
_entity_poly.pdbx_strand_id
1 'polypeptide(L)'
;MLEKVRVGETPCWSNFVLEKLRVGATSCWRNFVFEKLRAGETPRWRNSALEKDRAGETPCWLNFVLEKLRAGETPRFRNSALEKLRAGETPLWRNSALEKLRGGETPRWRYSALEELRVGETLRWRNCVLEKLRAGETPRWRNFVLEKLRVGETPFWRNSVLEKLRAGETPCWRKSVLEKLRARETPCWRKSVLEKLRVGETPCWRNSVLEKLRPSETALEKLLAGESPCWRNSVLEKLRV
;
A
#
# COMPACT_ATOMS: atom_id res chain seq x y z
N MET A 1 -11.94 27.34 26.11
CA MET A 1 -12.59 26.77 24.90
C MET A 1 -13.06 27.93 24.04
N LEU A 2 -12.66 28.00 22.77
CA LEU A 2 -13.36 28.86 21.81
C LEU A 2 -14.17 27.94 20.90
N GLU A 3 -15.45 28.25 20.68
CA GLU A 3 -16.36 27.36 19.95
C GLU A 3 -16.06 27.31 18.45
N LYS A 4 -15.75 28.46 17.84
CA LYS A 4 -15.50 28.59 16.40
C LYS A 4 -14.46 29.66 16.13
N VAL A 5 -13.43 29.31 15.37
CA VAL A 5 -12.41 30.27 14.90
C VAL A 5 -12.33 30.22 13.38
N ARG A 6 -12.31 31.39 12.73
CA ARG A 6 -11.97 31.56 11.32
C ARG A 6 -10.67 32.34 11.24
N VAL A 7 -9.70 31.80 10.52
CA VAL A 7 -8.36 32.40 10.41
C VAL A 7 -8.01 32.63 8.94
N GLY A 8 -7.58 33.84 8.62
CA GLY A 8 -7.06 34.26 7.30
C GLY A 8 -5.58 33.91 7.08
N GLU A 9 -4.95 34.54 6.09
CA GLU A 9 -3.63 34.17 5.58
C GLU A 9 -2.47 34.38 6.57
N THR A 10 -1.58 33.38 6.66
CA THR A 10 -0.21 33.39 7.24
C THR A 10 0.04 33.44 8.77
N PRO A 11 -0.86 33.08 9.70
CA PRO A 11 -0.49 32.96 11.12
C PRO A 11 0.05 31.56 11.50
N CYS A 12 1.04 31.56 12.41
CA CYS A 12 1.51 30.36 13.13
C CYS A 12 0.86 30.29 14.50
N TRP A 13 0.06 29.26 14.76
CA TRP A 13 -0.67 29.09 16.02
C TRP A 13 -0.08 27.97 16.87
N SER A 14 -0.10 28.16 18.18
CA SER A 14 0.37 27.17 19.13
C SER A 14 -0.55 27.06 20.34
N ASN A 15 -0.79 25.83 20.81
CA ASN A 15 -1.46 25.53 22.09
C ASN A 15 -2.94 25.94 22.12
N PHE A 16 -3.78 25.22 21.38
CA PHE A 16 -5.23 25.48 21.34
C PHE A 16 -6.07 24.22 21.49
N VAL A 17 -7.24 24.40 22.10
CA VAL A 17 -8.34 23.42 22.12
C VAL A 17 -9.60 24.14 21.64
N LEU A 18 -10.14 23.67 20.51
CA LEU A 18 -11.33 24.22 19.87
C LEU A 18 -12.29 23.10 19.49
N GLU A 19 -13.57 23.40 19.39
CA GLU A 19 -14.51 22.42 18.86
C GLU A 19 -14.45 22.39 17.32
N LYS A 20 -14.49 23.58 16.69
CA LYS A 20 -14.54 23.73 15.24
C LYS A 20 -13.55 24.79 14.74
N LEU A 21 -12.74 24.42 13.75
CA LEU A 21 -11.78 25.33 13.12
C LEU A 21 -11.96 25.35 11.59
N ARG A 22 -11.98 26.55 11.02
CA ARG A 22 -11.85 26.76 9.57
C ARG A 22 -10.65 27.65 9.30
N VAL A 23 -9.68 27.13 8.54
CA VAL A 23 -8.47 27.88 8.17
C VAL A 23 -8.41 28.06 6.67
N GLY A 24 -8.08 29.28 6.24
CA GLY A 24 -7.76 29.63 4.85
C GLY A 24 -6.38 29.13 4.42
N ALA A 25 -5.73 29.85 3.49
CA ALA A 25 -4.44 29.49 2.92
C ALA A 25 -3.29 29.44 3.96
N THR A 26 -2.23 28.72 3.61
CA THR A 26 -0.90 28.60 4.29
C THR A 26 -0.92 28.94 5.78
N SER A 27 -1.23 27.94 6.61
CA SER A 27 -1.17 28.08 8.06
C SER A 27 -0.30 27.01 8.71
N CYS A 28 0.35 27.36 9.82
CA CYS A 28 1.12 26.43 10.62
C CYS A 28 0.52 26.33 12.02
N TRP A 29 0.33 25.12 12.51
CA TRP A 29 -0.30 24.87 13.79
C TRP A 29 0.48 23.84 14.57
N ARG A 30 0.67 24.13 15.85
CA ARG A 30 1.43 23.28 16.78
C ARG A 30 0.61 23.02 18.03
N ASN A 31 0.62 21.77 18.52
CA ASN A 31 0.02 21.38 19.80
C ASN A 31 -1.45 21.79 19.90
N PHE A 32 -2.33 21.05 19.24
CA PHE A 32 -3.75 21.36 19.26
C PHE A 32 -4.63 20.11 19.19
N VAL A 33 -5.86 20.27 19.70
CA VAL A 33 -6.89 19.22 19.73
C VAL A 33 -8.20 19.81 19.23
N PHE A 34 -8.77 19.24 18.16
CA PHE A 34 -10.07 19.66 17.61
C PHE A 34 -10.99 18.49 17.28
N GLU A 35 -12.31 18.73 17.36
CA GLU A 35 -13.30 17.78 16.87
C GLU A 35 -13.45 17.86 15.35
N LYS A 36 -13.57 19.07 14.79
CA LYS A 36 -13.79 19.28 13.35
C LYS A 36 -12.89 20.36 12.76
N LEU A 37 -12.05 19.97 11.80
CA LEU A 37 -11.17 20.85 11.05
C LEU A 37 -11.57 20.91 9.57
N ARG A 38 -11.53 22.12 9.00
CA ARG A 38 -11.48 22.34 7.54
C ARG A 38 -10.34 23.29 7.23
N ALA A 39 -9.42 22.85 6.39
CA ALA A 39 -8.25 23.61 6.01
C ALA A 39 -8.16 23.75 4.49
N GLY A 40 -7.82 24.96 4.04
CA GLY A 40 -7.59 25.28 2.63
C GLY A 40 -6.24 24.77 2.14
N GLU A 41 -5.53 25.62 1.42
CA GLU A 41 -4.29 25.27 0.72
C GLU A 41 -3.09 25.16 1.67
N THR A 42 -2.35 24.06 1.57
CA THR A 42 -1.01 23.80 2.14
C THR A 42 -0.85 23.88 3.69
N PRO A 43 -1.83 23.47 4.52
CA PRO A 43 -1.71 23.61 5.97
C PRO A 43 -0.63 22.67 6.53
N ARG A 44 0.08 23.14 7.56
CA ARG A 44 1.10 22.37 8.29
C ARG A 44 0.69 22.17 9.73
N TRP A 45 0.50 20.91 10.09
CA TRP A 45 0.05 20.49 11.41
C TRP A 45 1.17 19.73 12.12
N ARG A 46 1.44 20.10 13.38
CA ARG A 46 2.40 19.43 14.25
C ARG A 46 1.77 19.12 15.60
N ASN A 47 2.00 17.90 16.09
CA ASN A 47 1.60 17.44 17.43
C ASN A 47 0.10 17.64 17.67
N SER A 48 -0.71 16.76 17.09
CA SER A 48 -2.13 17.06 16.90
C SER A 48 -3.02 15.84 17.10
N ALA A 49 -4.17 16.04 17.74
CA ALA A 49 -5.22 15.04 17.85
C ALA A 49 -6.52 15.59 17.27
N LEU A 50 -7.14 14.83 16.37
CA LEU A 50 -8.31 15.29 15.62
C LEU A 50 -9.33 14.16 15.49
N GLU A 51 -10.62 14.48 15.56
CA GLU A 51 -11.65 13.50 15.22
C GLU A 51 -11.92 13.50 13.71
N LYS A 52 -12.21 14.67 13.14
CA LYS A 52 -12.56 14.82 11.72
C LYS A 52 -11.80 15.96 11.07
N ASP A 53 -11.17 15.68 9.94
CA ASP A 53 -10.43 16.67 9.16
C ASP A 53 -10.77 16.61 7.66
N ARG A 54 -10.82 17.79 7.05
CA ARG A 54 -10.87 17.98 5.59
C ARG A 54 -9.81 19.01 5.21
N ALA A 55 -8.77 18.54 4.54
CA ALA A 55 -7.70 19.40 4.07
C ALA A 55 -7.68 19.44 2.54
N GLY A 56 -7.43 20.63 2.00
CA GLY A 56 -7.30 20.89 0.57
C GLY A 56 -5.98 20.38 0.00
N GLU A 57 -5.32 21.24 -0.77
CA GLU A 57 -4.13 20.89 -1.54
C GLU A 57 -2.86 20.82 -0.67
N THR A 58 -2.05 19.78 -0.86
CA THR A 58 -0.70 19.56 -0.30
C THR A 58 -0.53 19.65 1.24
N PRO A 59 -1.50 19.22 2.07
CA PRO A 59 -1.40 19.33 3.52
C PRO A 59 -0.30 18.44 4.11
N CYS A 60 0.33 18.91 5.20
CA CYS A 60 1.40 18.22 5.88
C CYS A 60 1.07 18.01 7.35
N TRP A 61 1.09 16.76 7.83
CA TRP A 61 0.93 16.44 9.25
C TRP A 61 2.16 15.73 9.79
N LEU A 62 2.57 16.15 10.98
CA LEU A 62 3.69 15.61 11.73
C LEU A 62 3.24 15.28 13.16
N ASN A 63 3.45 14.04 13.60
CA ASN A 63 3.08 13.57 14.94
C ASN A 63 1.58 13.78 15.20
N PHE A 64 0.73 12.98 14.55
CA PHE A 64 -0.71 13.16 14.69
C PHE A 64 -1.49 11.86 14.86
N VAL A 65 -2.64 11.99 15.51
CA VAL A 65 -3.65 10.95 15.67
C VAL A 65 -4.97 11.49 15.13
N LEU A 66 -5.59 10.78 14.19
CA LEU A 66 -6.81 11.24 13.53
C LEU A 66 -7.78 10.10 13.22
N GLU A 67 -9.04 10.24 13.64
CA GLU A 67 -10.05 9.21 13.35
C GLU A 67 -10.43 9.21 11.87
N LYS A 68 -10.81 10.38 11.31
CA LYS A 68 -11.34 10.49 9.95
C LYS A 68 -10.73 11.64 9.17
N LEU A 69 -10.02 11.32 8.09
CA LEU A 69 -9.43 12.31 7.18
C LEU A 69 -10.03 12.24 5.78
N ARG A 70 -10.32 13.41 5.19
CA ARG A 70 -10.38 13.60 3.75
C ARG A 70 -9.29 14.57 3.34
N ALA A 71 -8.28 14.09 2.63
CA ALA A 71 -7.19 14.91 2.14
C ALA A 71 -7.30 15.06 0.62
N GLY A 72 -7.07 16.27 0.12
CA GLY A 72 -6.98 16.59 -1.29
C GLY A 72 -5.67 16.08 -1.90
N GLU A 73 -5.10 16.88 -2.78
CA GLU A 73 -3.94 16.49 -3.60
C GLU A 73 -2.65 16.40 -2.77
N THR A 74 -1.87 15.34 -2.98
CA THR A 74 -0.48 15.18 -2.50
C THR A 74 -0.21 15.29 -0.97
N PRO A 75 -1.07 14.76 -0.08
CA PRO A 75 -0.89 14.94 1.36
C PRO A 75 0.36 14.23 1.90
N ARG A 76 1.01 14.82 2.90
CA ARG A 76 2.24 14.30 3.52
C ARG A 76 2.04 13.99 4.99
N PHE A 77 2.42 12.79 5.39
CA PHE A 77 2.22 12.28 6.72
C PHE A 77 3.52 11.72 7.30
N ARG A 78 3.86 12.15 8.51
CA ARG A 78 5.02 11.65 9.24
C ARG A 78 4.65 11.40 10.70
N ASN A 79 4.98 10.20 11.20
CA ASN A 79 4.69 9.78 12.58
C ASN A 79 3.19 9.90 12.88
N SER A 80 2.40 9.05 12.23
CA SER A 80 0.96 9.27 12.07
C SER A 80 0.18 8.03 12.44
N ALA A 81 -0.94 8.19 13.14
CA ALA A 81 -1.90 7.11 13.38
C ALA A 81 -3.29 7.56 12.89
N LEU A 82 -3.89 6.76 12.02
CA LEU A 82 -5.22 7.06 11.48
C LEU A 82 -6.13 5.83 11.47
N GLU A 83 -7.41 6.05 11.70
CA GLU A 83 -8.41 4.99 11.53
C GLU A 83 -8.88 4.96 10.07
N LYS A 84 -9.41 6.07 9.54
CA LYS A 84 -10.03 6.12 8.22
C LYS A 84 -9.53 7.30 7.40
N LEU A 85 -9.02 7.00 6.21
CA LEU A 85 -8.60 8.02 5.25
C LEU A 85 -9.25 7.84 3.87
N ARG A 86 -9.70 8.96 3.31
CA ARG A 86 -9.88 9.14 1.87
C ARG A 86 -8.82 10.13 1.37
N ALA A 87 -7.86 9.62 0.59
CA ALA A 87 -6.79 10.43 0.03
C ALA A 87 -7.02 10.69 -1.46
N GLY A 88 -6.61 11.88 -1.91
CA GLY A 88 -6.42 12.20 -3.32
C GLY A 88 -5.21 11.49 -3.92
N GLU A 89 -4.66 12.05 -5.00
CA GLU A 89 -3.80 11.35 -5.96
C GLU A 89 -2.51 10.74 -5.38
N THR A 90 -1.67 11.52 -4.68
CA THR A 90 -0.26 11.15 -4.45
C THR A 90 0.19 11.22 -2.97
N PRO A 91 -0.46 10.50 -2.04
CA PRO A 91 -0.14 10.64 -0.62
C PRO A 91 1.24 10.04 -0.26
N LEU A 92 1.99 10.73 0.60
CA LEU A 92 3.32 10.34 1.06
C LEU A 92 3.34 10.03 2.55
N TRP A 93 3.85 8.86 2.91
CA TRP A 93 3.84 8.34 4.27
C TRP A 93 5.21 7.94 4.78
N ARG A 94 5.47 8.29 6.03
CA ARG A 94 6.65 7.85 6.76
C ARG A 94 6.31 7.57 8.21
N ASN A 95 6.68 6.39 8.72
CA ASN A 95 6.45 5.99 10.12
C ASN A 95 4.96 6.14 10.47
N SER A 96 4.09 5.36 9.85
CA SER A 96 2.64 5.58 9.99
C SER A 96 1.86 4.28 10.12
N ALA A 97 0.80 4.33 10.92
CA ALA A 97 -0.18 3.28 11.10
C ALA A 97 -1.54 3.75 10.56
N LEU A 98 -2.19 2.93 9.74
CA LEU A 98 -3.50 3.26 9.18
C LEU A 98 -4.39 2.04 9.09
N GLU A 99 -5.56 2.08 9.71
CA GLU A 99 -6.51 0.96 9.67
C GLU A 99 -7.13 0.82 8.26
N LYS A 100 -7.74 1.89 7.73
CA LYS A 100 -8.45 1.85 6.46
C LYS A 100 -8.12 3.03 5.53
N LEU A 101 -7.57 2.71 4.36
CA LEU A 101 -7.37 3.68 3.27
C LEU A 101 -8.24 3.36 2.05
N ARG A 102 -8.88 4.40 1.51
CA ARG A 102 -9.46 4.39 0.16
C ARG A 102 -8.92 5.57 -0.66
N GLY A 103 -8.47 5.29 -1.87
CA GLY A 103 -7.97 6.30 -2.80
C GLY A 103 -6.45 6.48 -2.73
N GLY A 104 -5.92 7.24 -3.69
CA GLY A 104 -4.49 7.30 -4.01
C GLY A 104 -4.22 6.57 -5.33
N GLU A 105 -3.81 7.34 -6.33
CA GLU A 105 -3.31 6.84 -7.62
C GLU A 105 -1.85 6.42 -7.49
N THR A 106 -1.03 7.23 -6.80
CA THR A 106 0.42 7.01 -6.69
C THR A 106 1.01 7.06 -5.26
N PRO A 107 0.39 6.40 -4.26
CA PRO A 107 0.84 6.49 -2.88
C PRO A 107 2.24 5.92 -2.65
N ARG A 108 3.02 6.58 -1.77
CA ARG A 108 4.35 6.11 -1.35
C ARG A 108 4.45 5.93 0.15
N TRP A 109 4.98 4.79 0.57
CA TRP A 109 5.02 4.38 1.97
C TRP A 109 6.42 3.94 2.40
N ARG A 110 6.80 4.36 3.61
CA ARG A 110 8.04 3.97 4.27
C ARG A 110 7.81 3.71 5.75
N TYR A 111 8.20 2.53 6.23
CA TYR A 111 8.06 2.17 7.66
C TYR A 111 6.62 2.30 8.13
N SER A 112 5.72 1.46 7.61
CA SER A 112 4.28 1.65 7.83
C SER A 112 3.54 0.35 8.02
N ALA A 113 2.49 0.40 8.84
CA ALA A 113 1.61 -0.72 9.13
C ALA A 113 0.18 -0.37 8.71
N LEU A 114 -0.48 -1.27 7.98
CA LEU A 114 -1.85 -1.06 7.53
C LEU A 114 -2.69 -2.33 7.67
N GLU A 115 -3.99 -2.17 7.94
CA GLU A 115 -4.91 -3.31 7.93
C GLU A 115 -5.56 -3.47 6.56
N GLU A 116 -6.28 -2.45 6.08
CA GLU A 116 -7.02 -2.51 4.82
C GLU A 116 -6.71 -1.36 3.87
N LEU A 117 -6.35 -1.73 2.65
CA LEU A 117 -5.96 -0.79 1.62
C LEU A 117 -6.68 -1.06 0.30
N ARG A 118 -7.31 -0.02 -0.26
CA ARG A 118 -7.86 0.02 -1.63
C ARG A 118 -7.31 1.23 -2.37
N VAL A 119 -6.42 0.99 -3.32
CA VAL A 119 -5.65 2.00 -4.03
C VAL A 119 -5.58 1.71 -5.53
N GLY A 120 -5.35 2.76 -6.30
CA GLY A 120 -5.28 2.73 -7.75
C GLY A 120 -3.93 2.27 -8.30
N GLU A 121 -3.48 2.97 -9.33
CA GLU A 121 -2.58 2.50 -10.38
C GLU A 121 -1.18 2.10 -9.92
N THR A 122 -0.42 2.99 -9.27
CA THR A 122 1.01 2.75 -9.02
C THR A 122 1.35 2.88 -7.53
N LEU A 123 2.05 1.89 -6.97
CA LEU A 123 2.38 1.90 -5.54
C LEU A 123 3.88 1.75 -5.31
N ARG A 124 4.42 2.48 -4.33
CA ARG A 124 5.80 2.25 -3.86
C ARG A 124 5.85 2.07 -2.36
N TRP A 125 6.30 0.88 -1.95
CA TRP A 125 6.33 0.47 -0.55
C TRP A 125 7.71 0.01 -0.11
N ARG A 126 8.12 0.43 1.09
CA ARG A 126 9.38 0.02 1.70
C ARG A 126 9.24 -0.20 3.20
N ASN A 127 9.61 -1.39 3.67
CA ASN A 127 9.60 -1.77 5.09
C ASN A 127 8.18 -1.63 5.67
N CYS A 128 7.24 -2.44 5.22
CA CYS A 128 5.83 -2.32 5.62
C CYS A 128 5.18 -3.67 5.96
N VAL A 129 4.14 -3.62 6.78
CA VAL A 129 3.29 -4.75 7.15
C VAL A 129 1.86 -4.44 6.74
N LEU A 130 1.18 -5.39 6.09
CA LEU A 130 -0.17 -5.18 5.56
C LEU A 130 -1.03 -6.43 5.65
N GLU A 131 -2.23 -6.33 6.21
CA GLU A 131 -3.13 -7.49 6.30
C GLU A 131 -3.85 -7.74 4.96
N LYS A 132 -4.60 -6.76 4.46
CA LYS A 132 -5.45 -6.89 3.27
C LYS A 132 -5.22 -5.76 2.26
N LEU A 133 -4.97 -6.15 1.01
CA LEU A 133 -4.75 -5.21 -0.08
C LEU A 133 -5.56 -5.56 -1.34
N ARG A 134 -6.16 -4.51 -1.92
CA ARG A 134 -6.56 -4.45 -3.32
C ARG A 134 -5.82 -3.30 -4.01
N ALA A 135 -4.94 -3.64 -4.93
CA ALA A 135 -4.10 -2.70 -5.66
C ALA A 135 -4.35 -2.80 -7.18
N GLY A 136 -4.15 -1.69 -7.89
CA GLY A 136 -4.17 -1.61 -9.35
C GLY A 136 -2.91 -2.16 -10.02
N GLU A 137 -2.41 -1.42 -11.00
CA GLU A 137 -1.65 -1.92 -12.15
C GLU A 137 -0.14 -2.14 -12.00
N THR A 138 0.58 -1.45 -11.11
CA THR A 138 2.06 -1.57 -11.09
C THR A 138 2.71 -1.41 -9.71
N PRO A 139 2.33 -2.18 -8.68
CA PRO A 139 2.86 -1.92 -7.35
C PRO A 139 4.26 -2.52 -7.16
N ARG A 140 5.17 -1.71 -6.61
CA ARG A 140 6.56 -2.07 -6.29
C ARG A 140 6.79 -2.12 -4.79
N TRP A 141 7.26 -3.27 -4.32
CA TRP A 141 7.42 -3.56 -2.91
C TRP A 141 8.83 -4.00 -2.56
N ARG A 142 9.32 -3.53 -1.40
CA ARG A 142 10.60 -3.94 -0.85
C ARG A 142 10.50 -4.14 0.66
N ASN A 143 10.94 -5.31 1.14
CA ASN A 143 10.96 -5.65 2.57
C ASN A 143 9.55 -5.56 3.17
N PHE A 144 8.69 -6.54 2.94
CA PHE A 144 7.34 -6.51 3.49
C PHE A 144 6.83 -7.88 3.91
N VAL A 145 5.82 -7.84 4.77
CA VAL A 145 5.04 -8.99 5.21
C VAL A 145 3.58 -8.72 4.91
N LEU A 146 2.90 -9.67 4.25
CA LEU A 146 1.52 -9.49 3.83
C LEU A 146 0.69 -10.78 3.92
N GLU A 147 -0.54 -10.66 4.41
CA GLU A 147 -1.45 -11.82 4.52
C GLU A 147 -2.23 -12.07 3.22
N LYS A 148 -3.03 -11.09 2.76
CA LYS A 148 -3.94 -11.27 1.61
C LYS A 148 -3.84 -10.14 0.58
N LEU A 149 -3.43 -10.49 -0.64
CA LEU A 149 -3.30 -9.55 -1.76
C LEU A 149 -4.16 -9.96 -2.95
N ARG A 150 -4.89 -8.98 -3.49
CA ARG A 150 -5.39 -8.98 -4.86
C ARG A 150 -4.75 -7.80 -5.59
N VAL A 151 -4.05 -8.10 -6.68
CA VAL A 151 -3.37 -7.09 -7.49
C VAL A 151 -3.71 -7.30 -8.95
N GLY A 152 -3.77 -6.19 -9.69
CA GLY A 152 -3.90 -6.18 -11.14
C GLY A 152 -2.59 -6.60 -11.80
N GLU A 153 -2.13 -5.77 -12.71
CA GLU A 153 -1.04 -6.06 -13.63
C GLU A 153 0.36 -5.92 -12.96
N THR A 154 1.34 -6.60 -13.52
CA THR A 154 2.81 -6.45 -13.35
C THR A 154 3.39 -6.12 -11.95
N PRO A 155 2.94 -6.75 -10.85
CA PRO A 155 3.47 -6.43 -9.54
C PRO A 155 4.93 -6.92 -9.36
N PHE A 156 5.74 -6.11 -8.68
CA PHE A 156 7.13 -6.45 -8.36
C PHE A 156 7.41 -6.49 -6.87
N TRP A 157 7.99 -7.59 -6.39
CA TRP A 157 8.33 -7.79 -4.98
C TRP A 157 9.80 -8.16 -4.77
N ARG A 158 10.40 -7.59 -3.73
CA ARG A 158 11.75 -7.93 -3.28
C ARG A 158 11.82 -8.10 -1.77
N ASN A 159 12.42 -9.19 -1.32
CA ASN A 159 12.60 -9.51 0.11
C ASN A 159 11.25 -9.53 0.83
N SER A 160 10.42 -10.54 0.55
CA SER A 160 9.00 -10.46 0.87
C SER A 160 8.44 -11.76 1.41
N VAL A 161 7.51 -11.67 2.35
CA VAL A 161 6.76 -12.81 2.85
C VAL A 161 5.28 -12.59 2.59
N LEU A 162 4.64 -13.53 1.90
CA LEU A 162 3.23 -13.46 1.53
C LEU A 162 2.52 -14.77 1.87
N GLU A 163 1.32 -14.69 2.41
CA GLU A 163 0.49 -15.89 2.60
C GLU A 163 -0.33 -16.19 1.32
N LYS A 164 -1.18 -15.25 0.90
CA LYS A 164 -2.11 -15.46 -0.22
C LYS A 164 -2.04 -14.33 -1.23
N LEU A 165 -1.67 -14.67 -2.46
CA LEU A 165 -1.61 -13.77 -3.60
C LEU A 165 -2.55 -14.22 -4.72
N ARG A 166 -3.41 -13.29 -5.16
CA ARG A 166 -4.07 -13.36 -6.47
C ARG A 166 -3.53 -12.22 -7.32
N ALA A 167 -2.81 -12.55 -8.38
CA ALA A 167 -2.24 -11.60 -9.31
C ALA A 167 -2.87 -11.76 -10.69
N GLY A 168 -2.99 -10.65 -11.42
CA GLY A 168 -3.34 -10.65 -12.83
C GLY A 168 -2.11 -11.05 -13.67
N GLU A 169 -1.65 -10.08 -14.45
CA GLU A 169 -0.65 -10.24 -15.50
C GLU A 169 0.77 -10.20 -14.91
N THR A 170 1.61 -11.15 -15.32
CA THR A 170 3.07 -11.19 -15.11
C THR A 170 3.65 -10.78 -13.72
N PRO A 171 3.20 -11.38 -12.60
CA PRO A 171 3.75 -11.06 -11.28
C PRO A 171 5.21 -11.53 -11.14
N CYS A 172 6.09 -10.65 -10.62
CA CYS A 172 7.52 -10.92 -10.51
C CYS A 172 8.09 -10.73 -9.09
N TRP A 173 8.79 -11.73 -8.55
CA TRP A 173 9.40 -11.62 -7.21
C TRP A 173 10.83 -12.14 -7.08
N ARG A 174 11.55 -11.57 -6.10
CA ARG A 174 12.94 -11.92 -5.81
C ARG A 174 13.20 -11.99 -4.32
N LYS A 175 13.85 -13.07 -3.87
CA LYS A 175 14.17 -13.29 -2.45
C LYS A 175 12.91 -13.28 -1.59
N SER A 176 11.89 -14.03 -2.00
CA SER A 176 10.59 -14.02 -1.33
C SER A 176 10.12 -15.42 -0.95
N VAL A 177 9.21 -15.48 0.01
CA VAL A 177 8.50 -16.68 0.43
C VAL A 177 7.02 -16.44 0.23
N LEU A 178 6.34 -17.36 -0.45
CA LEU A 178 4.90 -17.29 -0.72
C LEU A 178 4.24 -18.64 -0.47
N GLU A 179 3.13 -18.67 0.29
CA GLU A 179 2.41 -19.92 0.52
C GLU A 179 1.52 -20.27 -0.68
N LYS A 180 0.66 -19.34 -1.12
CA LYS A 180 -0.33 -19.61 -2.17
C LYS A 180 -0.38 -18.51 -3.23
N LEU A 181 -0.13 -18.89 -4.48
CA LEU A 181 -0.28 -18.05 -5.65
C LEU A 181 -1.39 -18.54 -6.58
N ARG A 182 -2.22 -17.62 -7.03
CA ARG A 182 -3.02 -17.74 -8.25
C ARG A 182 -2.63 -16.62 -9.21
N ALA A 183 -2.04 -16.98 -10.34
CA ALA A 183 -1.69 -16.05 -11.41
C ALA A 183 -2.49 -16.41 -12.66
N ARG A 184 -2.95 -15.40 -13.41
CA ARG A 184 -3.66 -15.64 -14.68
C ARG A 184 -2.69 -15.96 -15.81
N GLU A 185 -1.57 -15.23 -15.85
CA GLU A 185 -0.58 -15.35 -16.92
C GLU A 185 0.74 -15.96 -16.41
N THR A 186 1.89 -15.52 -16.91
CA THR A 186 3.25 -15.99 -16.62
C THR A 186 3.90 -15.33 -15.39
N PRO A 187 3.82 -15.93 -14.19
CA PRO A 187 4.57 -15.45 -13.03
C PRO A 187 6.08 -15.73 -13.17
N CYS A 188 6.91 -14.83 -12.65
CA CYS A 188 8.36 -14.92 -12.70
C CYS A 188 9.01 -14.82 -11.30
N TRP A 189 9.92 -15.75 -10.93
CA TRP A 189 10.60 -15.63 -9.63
C TRP A 189 12.03 -16.12 -9.52
N ARG A 190 12.78 -15.48 -8.61
CA ARG A 190 14.20 -15.78 -8.39
C ARG A 190 14.56 -15.87 -6.92
N LYS A 191 15.38 -16.86 -6.55
CA LYS A 191 15.86 -17.04 -5.15
C LYS A 191 14.68 -17.07 -4.16
N SER A 192 13.61 -17.78 -4.50
CA SER A 192 12.35 -17.72 -3.75
C SER A 192 11.76 -19.11 -3.52
N VAL A 193 10.89 -19.21 -2.53
CA VAL A 193 10.18 -20.45 -2.17
C VAL A 193 8.69 -20.22 -2.34
N LEU A 194 8.02 -21.14 -3.03
CA LEU A 194 6.58 -21.13 -3.24
C LEU A 194 6.00 -22.50 -2.89
N GLU A 195 4.99 -22.55 -2.02
CA GLU A 195 4.35 -23.83 -1.68
C GLU A 195 3.34 -24.26 -2.76
N LYS A 196 2.38 -23.39 -3.12
CA LYS A 196 1.31 -23.75 -4.07
C LYS A 196 1.15 -22.72 -5.16
N LEU A 197 1.27 -23.16 -6.41
CA LEU A 197 1.02 -22.36 -7.61
C LEU A 197 -0.18 -22.89 -8.41
N ARG A 198 -1.12 -22.00 -8.72
CA ARG A 198 -2.07 -22.16 -9.83
C ARG A 198 -1.81 -21.09 -10.88
N VAL A 199 -1.68 -21.50 -12.13
CA VAL A 199 -1.24 -20.62 -13.22
C VAL A 199 -2.02 -20.92 -14.49
N GLY A 200 -2.36 -19.89 -15.27
CA GLY A 200 -2.97 -20.06 -16.60
C GLY A 200 -1.97 -20.20 -17.74
N GLU A 201 -0.70 -19.83 -17.53
CA GLU A 201 0.38 -19.95 -18.50
C GLU A 201 1.66 -20.52 -17.86
N THR A 202 2.70 -20.78 -18.66
CA THR A 202 3.94 -21.40 -18.18
C THR A 202 4.75 -20.46 -17.28
N PRO A 203 5.10 -20.86 -16.03
CA PRO A 203 5.86 -19.99 -15.13
C PRO A 203 7.37 -20.00 -15.41
N CYS A 204 8.06 -18.91 -15.07
CA CYS A 204 9.53 -18.82 -15.06
C CYS A 204 10.12 -18.76 -13.65
N TRP A 205 11.11 -19.61 -13.33
CA TRP A 205 11.81 -19.47 -12.06
C TRP A 205 13.27 -19.94 -11.98
N ARG A 206 14.09 -19.21 -11.22
CA ARG A 206 15.54 -19.46 -11.10
C ARG A 206 16.07 -19.49 -9.68
N ASN A 207 16.86 -20.52 -9.33
CA ASN A 207 17.37 -20.73 -7.98
C ASN A 207 16.22 -20.75 -6.96
N SER A 208 15.14 -21.45 -7.28
CA SER A 208 13.90 -21.39 -6.52
C SER A 208 13.29 -22.76 -6.32
N VAL A 209 12.41 -22.88 -5.32
CA VAL A 209 11.70 -24.13 -4.99
C VAL A 209 10.20 -23.90 -5.16
N LEU A 210 9.52 -24.84 -5.80
CA LEU A 210 8.07 -24.93 -5.90
C LEU A 210 7.59 -26.31 -5.41
N GLU A 211 6.76 -26.36 -4.37
CA GLU A 211 6.27 -27.64 -3.86
C GLU A 211 5.17 -28.23 -4.77
N LYS A 212 4.18 -27.43 -5.16
CA LYS A 212 3.01 -27.90 -5.92
C LYS A 212 2.63 -26.97 -7.07
N LEU A 213 2.66 -27.47 -8.30
CA LEU A 213 2.19 -26.78 -9.50
C LEU A 213 0.86 -27.37 -9.99
N ARG A 214 -0.10 -26.49 -10.29
CA ARG A 214 -1.34 -26.78 -11.03
C ARG A 214 -1.45 -25.83 -12.22
N PRO A 215 -1.03 -26.26 -13.42
CA PRO A 215 -1.19 -25.48 -14.64
C PRO A 215 -2.65 -25.54 -15.14
N SER A 216 -3.00 -24.64 -16.07
CA SER A 216 -4.15 -24.83 -16.96
C SER A 216 -3.85 -25.96 -17.95
N GLU A 217 -4.88 -26.44 -18.65
CA GLU A 217 -4.74 -27.43 -19.72
C GLU A 217 -3.77 -26.94 -20.81
N THR A 218 -3.92 -25.69 -21.25
CA THR A 218 -3.02 -25.07 -22.23
C THR A 218 -1.57 -24.98 -21.75
N ALA A 219 -1.34 -24.65 -20.47
CA ALA A 219 0.00 -24.62 -19.90
C ALA A 219 0.58 -26.03 -19.69
N LEU A 220 -0.27 -27.03 -19.41
CA LEU A 220 0.14 -28.42 -19.28
C LEU A 220 0.60 -28.98 -20.64
N GLU A 221 -0.16 -28.76 -21.70
CA GLU A 221 0.18 -29.18 -23.07
C GLU A 221 1.55 -28.64 -23.48
N LYS A 222 1.81 -27.35 -23.23
CA LYS A 222 3.12 -26.73 -23.50
C LYS A 222 4.26 -27.38 -22.73
N LEU A 223 4.04 -27.69 -21.44
CA LEU A 223 5.03 -28.37 -20.61
C LEU A 223 5.33 -29.80 -21.11
N LEU A 224 4.30 -30.51 -21.57
CA LEU A 224 4.43 -31.87 -22.11
C LEU A 224 5.06 -31.88 -23.51
N ALA A 225 4.80 -30.87 -24.34
CA ALA A 225 5.39 -30.67 -25.66
C ALA A 225 6.88 -30.29 -25.61
N GLY A 226 7.45 -30.11 -24.42
CA GLY A 226 8.85 -29.75 -24.25
C GLY A 226 9.15 -28.27 -24.55
N GLU A 227 8.13 -27.40 -24.65
CA GLU A 227 8.34 -25.95 -24.69
C GLU A 227 9.06 -25.56 -23.40
N SER A 228 10.35 -25.27 -23.54
CA SER A 228 11.29 -25.34 -22.43
C SER A 228 10.94 -24.32 -21.36
N PRO A 229 10.43 -24.75 -20.19
CA PRO A 229 10.20 -23.80 -19.14
C PRO A 229 11.54 -23.32 -18.57
N CYS A 230 11.56 -22.04 -18.23
CA CYS A 230 12.68 -21.25 -17.71
C CYS A 230 13.02 -21.61 -16.25
N TRP A 231 13.21 -22.90 -15.92
CA TRP A 231 13.40 -23.44 -14.56
C TRP A 231 14.87 -23.65 -14.16
N ARG A 232 15.71 -22.62 -14.32
CA ARG A 232 17.16 -22.78 -14.14
C ARG A 232 17.57 -22.96 -12.68
N ASN A 233 18.30 -24.03 -12.35
CA ASN A 233 18.80 -24.34 -11.00
C ASN A 233 17.66 -24.37 -9.98
N SER A 234 16.56 -25.04 -10.31
CA SER A 234 15.33 -24.96 -9.54
C SER A 234 14.70 -26.33 -9.33
N VAL A 235 13.84 -26.43 -8.32
CA VAL A 235 13.17 -27.68 -7.93
C VAL A 235 11.66 -27.51 -8.03
N LEU A 236 10.99 -28.48 -8.66
CA LEU A 236 9.55 -28.70 -8.60
C LEU A 236 9.31 -30.06 -7.94
N GLU A 237 8.60 -30.10 -6.81
CA GLU A 237 8.37 -31.38 -6.12
C GLU A 237 7.18 -32.16 -6.70
N LYS A 238 6.05 -31.47 -6.99
CA LYS A 238 4.82 -32.12 -7.44
C LYS A 238 4.14 -31.32 -8.55
N LEU A 239 3.98 -31.95 -9.70
CA LEU A 239 3.06 -31.51 -10.74
C LEU A 239 1.71 -32.21 -10.55
N ARG A 240 0.63 -31.44 -10.42
CA ARG A 240 -0.74 -31.98 -10.43
C ARG A 240 -1.33 -31.73 -11.81
N VAL A 241 -1.45 -32.82 -12.56
CA VAL A 241 -2.25 -32.94 -13.78
C VAL A 241 -3.73 -32.94 -13.42
#